data_AF-A0AA88CSN2-F1
#
_entry.id   AF-A0AA88CSN2-F1
#
_cell.length_a   1.000
_cell.length_b   1.000
_cell.length_c   1.000
_cell.angle_alpha   90.00
_cell.angle_beta   90.00
_cell.angle_gamma   90.00
#
_symmetry.space_group_name_H-M   'P 1'
#
loop_
_entity.id
_entity.type
_entity.pdbx_description
1 polymer ?
#
loop_
_entity_poly.entity_id
_entity_poly.type
_entity_poly.pdbx_seq_one_letter_code
_entity_poly.pdbx_strand_id
1 'polypeptide(L)'
;MGLGWQVVRGGLIGLGLPLGITSWPGSYCDTENGCCYPTTGKPAANFGIHGLWPNFNNGSYPSDCDPNNHYNEAEISDLISCMQKEWPSLSCPSCNGSTFWAHEWNKHGTCSESVLDQHAYFESALNLKADIVLLQILENAGIS
;
A
#
# COMPACT_ATOMS: atom_id res chain seq x y z
N MET A 1 1.74 -24.62 12.07
CA MET A 1 3.19 -24.56 11.85
C MET A 1 3.49 -23.11 11.50
N GLY A 2 3.93 -22.33 12.49
CA GLY A 2 4.09 -20.87 12.35
C GLY A 2 5.40 -20.56 11.65
N LEU A 3 5.34 -19.73 10.61
CA LEU A 3 6.51 -19.11 10.00
C LEU A 3 7.00 -18.03 10.96
N GLY A 4 7.97 -18.38 11.79
CA GLY A 4 8.73 -17.43 12.59
C GLY A 4 9.68 -16.67 11.67
N TRP A 5 9.48 -15.37 11.53
CA TRP A 5 10.42 -14.48 10.88
C TRP A 5 11.72 -14.48 11.69
N GLN A 6 12.79 -15.01 11.10
CA GLN A 6 14.11 -15.01 11.70
C GLN A 6 14.65 -13.58 11.72
N VAL A 7 15.16 -13.19 12.88
CA VAL A 7 15.92 -11.96 13.12
C VAL A 7 17.15 -11.96 12.20
N VAL A 8 17.14 -11.14 11.15
CA VAL A 8 18.34 -10.83 10.38
C VAL A 8 19.19 -9.83 11.18
N ARG A 9 20.46 -10.19 11.37
CA ARG A 9 21.45 -9.42 12.12
C ARG A 9 21.79 -8.12 11.40
N GLY A 10 21.38 -6.98 11.97
CA GLY A 10 21.98 -5.67 11.70
C GLY A 10 20.97 -4.54 11.38
N GLY A 11 20.33 -3.98 12.42
CA GLY A 11 19.38 -2.84 12.36
C GLY A 11 17.98 -3.27 11.94
N LEU A 12 16.89 -3.08 12.68
CA LEU A 12 16.49 -1.99 13.56
C LEU A 12 15.84 -2.53 14.85
N ILE A 13 16.40 -2.16 16.00
CA ILE A 13 15.78 -2.37 17.30
C ILE A 13 14.59 -1.40 17.42
N GLY A 14 13.35 -1.87 17.20
CA GLY A 14 12.15 -1.12 17.55
C GLY A 14 10.97 -1.15 16.58
N LEU A 15 11.14 -1.60 15.33
CA LEU A 15 10.02 -1.71 14.38
C LEU A 15 9.03 -2.81 14.83
N GLY A 16 7.75 -2.47 14.82
CA GLY A 16 6.64 -3.40 14.96
C GLY A 16 6.22 -3.99 13.61
N LEU A 17 5.11 -4.73 13.60
CA LEU A 17 4.51 -5.21 12.34
C LEU A 17 4.03 -4.02 11.50
N PRO A 18 4.20 -4.07 10.16
CA PRO A 18 3.70 -3.01 9.29
C PRO A 18 2.17 -2.97 9.30
N LEU A 19 1.62 -1.78 9.15
CA LEU A 19 0.17 -1.55 9.05
C LEU A 19 -0.24 -1.59 7.58
N GLY A 20 -1.06 -2.57 7.20
CA GLY A 20 -1.75 -2.58 5.90
C GLY A 20 -2.97 -1.67 5.95
N ILE A 21 -2.96 -0.61 5.16
CA ILE A 21 -4.06 0.37 5.10
C ILE A 21 -4.84 0.15 3.81
N THR A 22 -6.16 0.01 3.95
CA THR A 22 -7.09 -0.09 2.83
C THR A 22 -8.04 1.10 2.81
N SER A 23 -8.46 1.53 1.62
CA SER A 23 -9.43 2.60 1.43
C SER A 23 -10.68 2.07 0.71
N TRP A 24 -11.84 2.61 1.07
CA TRP A 24 -13.10 2.36 0.37
C TRP A 24 -13.37 3.49 -0.64
N PRO A 25 -13.38 3.22 -1.96
CA PRO A 25 -13.55 4.25 -2.97
C PRO A 25 -14.85 5.06 -2.81
N GLY A 26 -15.93 4.42 -2.36
CA GLY A 26 -17.21 5.11 -2.13
C GLY A 26 -17.08 6.23 -1.10
N SER A 27 -16.45 5.94 0.05
CA SER A 27 -16.28 6.93 1.12
C SER A 27 -15.26 8.01 0.78
N TYR A 28 -14.25 7.69 -0.04
CA TYR A 28 -13.31 8.68 -0.53
C TYR A 28 -13.98 9.69 -1.47
N CYS A 29 -14.81 9.19 -2.39
CA CYS A 29 -15.44 9.99 -3.44
C CYS A 29 -16.70 10.75 -3.01
N ASP A 30 -17.39 10.32 -1.95
CA ASP A 30 -18.63 10.92 -1.46
C ASP A 30 -18.39 12.09 -0.48
N THR A 31 -17.31 12.85 -0.71
CA THR A 31 -16.97 14.06 0.07
C THR A 31 -17.21 15.31 -0.77
N GLU A 32 -17.24 16.49 -0.14
CA GLU A 32 -17.42 17.78 -0.85
C GLU A 32 -16.34 18.03 -1.92
N ASN A 33 -15.15 17.45 -1.74
CA ASN A 33 -14.03 17.59 -2.66
C ASN A 33 -14.17 16.69 -3.91
N GLY A 34 -15.06 15.70 -3.88
CA GLY A 34 -15.19 14.68 -4.92
C GLY A 34 -13.92 13.86 -5.12
N CYS A 35 -13.86 13.14 -6.24
CA CYS A 35 -12.69 12.36 -6.64
C CYS A 35 -12.57 12.28 -8.16
N CYS A 36 -11.41 11.83 -8.64
CA CYS A 36 -11.19 11.51 -10.03
C CYS A 36 -10.91 10.01 -10.15
N TYR A 37 -11.56 9.35 -11.10
CA TYR A 37 -11.21 7.96 -11.40
C TYR A 37 -9.86 7.88 -12.10
N PRO A 38 -9.11 6.78 -11.91
CA PRO A 38 -7.88 6.53 -12.65
C PRO A 38 -8.10 6.56 -14.17
N THR A 39 -7.00 6.68 -14.91
CA THR A 39 -7.02 6.58 -16.38
C THR A 39 -7.50 5.22 -16.89
N THR A 40 -7.46 4.19 -16.04
CA THR A 40 -8.00 2.85 -16.32
C THR A 40 -9.51 2.74 -16.11
N GLY A 41 -10.17 3.81 -15.65
CA GLY A 41 -11.61 3.90 -15.43
C GLY A 41 -12.01 3.76 -13.96
N LYS A 42 -13.33 3.65 -13.73
CA LYS A 42 -13.90 3.54 -12.38
C LYS A 42 -13.40 2.25 -11.70
N PRO A 43 -12.78 2.32 -10.50
CA PRO A 43 -12.36 1.13 -9.78
C PRO A 43 -13.55 0.24 -9.39
N ALA A 44 -13.28 -1.04 -9.17
CA ALA A 44 -14.27 -1.96 -8.63
C ALA A 44 -14.81 -1.45 -7.27
N ALA A 45 -16.05 -1.79 -6.94
CA ALA A 45 -16.63 -1.52 -5.62
C ALA A 45 -16.04 -2.48 -4.58
N ASN A 46 -14.74 -2.36 -4.33
CA ASN A 46 -13.98 -3.14 -3.37
C ASN A 46 -12.98 -2.21 -2.66
N PHE A 47 -12.46 -2.66 -1.53
CA PHE A 47 -11.34 -1.99 -0.88
C PHE A 47 -10.13 -1.99 -1.80
N GLY A 48 -9.50 -0.82 -1.97
CA GLY A 48 -8.20 -0.66 -2.57
C GLY A 48 -7.11 -0.51 -1.51
N ILE A 49 -5.88 -0.82 -1.84
CA ILE A 49 -4.71 -0.54 -1.00
C ILE A 49 -4.53 0.98 -0.95
N HIS A 50 -4.24 1.48 0.25
CA HIS A 50 -3.77 2.84 0.45
C HIS A 50 -2.26 2.84 0.74
N GLY A 51 -1.79 1.92 1.60
CA GLY A 51 -0.40 1.90 2.06
C GLY A 51 -0.01 0.62 2.81
N LEU A 52 1.30 0.37 2.87
CA LEU A 52 1.92 -0.60 3.79
C LEU A 52 2.94 0.15 4.64
N TRP A 53 2.59 0.46 5.89
CA TRP A 53 3.35 1.44 6.67
C TRP A 53 4.17 0.78 7.77
N PRO A 54 5.51 0.81 7.71
CA PRO A 54 6.34 0.49 8.87
C PRO A 54 5.95 1.37 10.05
N ASN A 55 5.86 0.79 11.24
CA ASN A 55 5.48 1.50 12.45
C ASN A 55 6.25 0.96 13.65
N PHE A 56 6.49 1.78 14.67
CA PHE A 56 7.12 1.38 15.92
C PHE A 56 6.06 0.92 16.93
N ASN A 57 6.45 0.03 17.85
CA ASN A 57 5.53 -0.48 18.89
C ASN A 57 5.01 0.60 19.85
N ASN A 58 5.63 1.79 19.88
CA ASN A 58 5.21 2.93 20.68
C ASN A 58 4.12 3.80 19.99
N GLY A 59 3.67 3.42 18.79
CA GLY A 59 2.66 4.14 18.01
C GLY A 59 3.19 5.26 17.10
N SER A 60 4.48 5.58 17.15
CA SER A 60 5.13 6.45 16.15
C SER A 60 5.53 5.64 14.91
N TYR A 61 5.76 6.31 13.77
CA TYR A 61 6.23 5.69 12.54
C TYR A 61 7.46 6.42 11.98
N PRO A 62 8.39 5.70 11.35
CA PRO A 62 9.43 6.32 10.54
C PRO A 62 8.86 6.85 9.21
N SER A 63 9.44 7.91 8.67
CA SER A 63 9.10 8.42 7.34
C SER A 63 10.31 8.98 6.60
N ASP A 64 10.25 8.98 5.27
CA ASP A 64 11.24 9.62 4.38
C ASP A 64 12.68 9.16 4.68
N CYS A 65 12.86 7.84 4.82
CA CYS A 65 14.06 7.25 5.44
C CYS A 65 15.31 7.23 4.56
N ASP A 66 15.15 7.15 3.23
CA ASP A 66 16.25 7.26 2.28
C ASP A 66 15.92 8.26 1.16
N PRO A 67 16.50 9.47 1.17
CA PRO A 67 16.29 10.45 0.12
C PRO A 67 17.06 10.13 -1.17
N ASN A 68 17.87 9.08 -1.23
CA ASN A 68 18.62 8.68 -2.42
C ASN A 68 17.99 7.48 -3.15
N ASN A 69 17.09 6.75 -2.50
CA ASN A 69 16.42 5.59 -3.07
C ASN A 69 15.02 5.94 -3.57
N HIS A 70 14.97 6.75 -4.62
CA HIS A 70 13.72 7.21 -5.19
C HIS A 70 12.96 6.11 -5.93
N TYR A 71 11.63 6.24 -5.92
CA TYR A 71 10.75 5.37 -6.69
C TYR A 71 11.19 5.25 -8.16
N ASN A 72 11.30 4.00 -8.62
CA ASN A 72 11.65 3.63 -9.98
C ASN A 72 10.61 2.66 -10.56
N GLU A 73 9.69 3.15 -11.38
CA GLU A 73 8.61 2.33 -11.96
C GLU A 73 9.12 1.09 -12.73
N ALA A 74 10.32 1.14 -13.30
CA ALA A 74 10.90 0.01 -14.01
C ALA A 74 11.10 -1.23 -13.12
N GLU A 75 11.36 -1.02 -11.83
CA GLU A 75 11.55 -2.10 -10.85
C GLU A 75 10.27 -2.83 -10.50
N ILE A 76 9.10 -2.30 -10.85
CA ILE A 76 7.80 -2.91 -10.58
C ILE A 76 6.98 -3.12 -11.85
N SER A 77 7.63 -3.12 -13.01
CA SER A 77 6.96 -3.17 -14.32
C SER A 77 6.01 -4.36 -14.49
N ASP A 78 6.33 -5.50 -13.88
CA ASP A 78 5.51 -6.72 -13.83
C ASP A 78 4.29 -6.60 -12.91
N LEU A 79 4.32 -5.69 -11.93
CA LEU A 79 3.24 -5.47 -10.96
C LEU A 79 2.25 -4.38 -11.40
N ILE A 80 2.58 -3.55 -12.40
CA ILE A 80 1.80 -2.34 -12.77
C ILE A 80 0.32 -2.64 -13.02
N SER A 81 -0.01 -3.70 -13.76
CA SER A 81 -1.40 -4.03 -14.03
C SER A 81 -2.19 -4.38 -12.77
N CYS A 82 -1.55 -5.06 -11.82
CA CYS A 82 -2.13 -5.38 -10.52
C CYS A 82 -2.27 -4.11 -9.67
N MET A 83 -1.26 -3.24 -9.67
CA MET A 83 -1.28 -1.98 -8.92
C MET A 83 -2.35 -1.01 -9.42
N GLN A 84 -2.55 -0.88 -10.73
CA GLN A 84 -3.64 -0.06 -11.29
C GLN A 84 -5.03 -0.51 -10.84
N LYS A 85 -5.19 -1.81 -10.57
CA LYS A 85 -6.46 -2.40 -10.17
C LYS A 85 -6.67 -2.36 -8.66
N GLU A 86 -5.65 -2.76 -7.89
CA GLU A 86 -5.76 -3.01 -6.46
C GLU A 86 -5.24 -1.84 -5.62
N TRP A 87 -4.42 -0.95 -6.17
CA TRP A 87 -3.88 0.25 -5.51
C TRP A 87 -4.11 1.54 -6.34
N PRO A 88 -5.35 1.84 -6.79
CA PRO A 88 -5.62 2.99 -7.63
C PRO A 88 -5.50 4.30 -6.86
N SER A 89 -5.11 5.38 -7.57
CA SER A 89 -5.27 6.74 -7.05
C SER A 89 -6.66 7.29 -7.39
N LEU A 90 -7.31 7.91 -6.40
CA LEU A 90 -8.58 8.63 -6.57
C LEU A 90 -8.41 10.16 -6.53
N SER A 91 -7.16 10.63 -6.49
CA SER A 91 -6.85 12.06 -6.48
C SER A 91 -7.10 12.70 -7.85
N CYS A 92 -7.40 14.00 -7.84
CA CYS A 92 -7.57 14.79 -9.06
C CYS A 92 -6.27 15.55 -9.40
N PRO A 93 -5.94 15.69 -10.70
CA PRO A 93 -6.64 15.13 -11.86
C PRO A 93 -6.46 13.61 -12.01
N SER A 94 -7.30 12.97 -12.83
CA SER A 94 -7.17 11.55 -13.20
C SER A 94 -5.73 11.21 -13.60
N CYS A 95 -5.19 10.14 -13.03
CA CYS A 95 -3.81 9.71 -13.25
C CYS A 95 -3.71 8.17 -13.32
N ASN A 96 -2.51 7.67 -13.66
CA ASN A 96 -2.22 6.25 -13.76
C ASN A 96 -1.81 5.60 -12.41
N GLY A 97 -1.76 6.38 -11.33
CA GLY A 97 -1.35 5.93 -9.99
C GLY A 97 0.14 6.13 -9.66
N SER A 98 1.01 6.31 -10.65
CA SER A 98 2.48 6.34 -10.45
C SER A 98 2.95 7.37 -9.42
N THR A 99 2.40 8.58 -9.45
CA THR A 99 2.70 9.62 -8.44
C THR A 99 2.29 9.21 -7.03
N PHE A 100 1.17 8.48 -6.88
CA PHE A 100 0.72 8.00 -5.58
C PHE A 100 1.63 6.88 -5.06
N TRP A 101 2.01 5.93 -5.92
CA TRP A 101 2.95 4.87 -5.55
C TRP A 101 4.33 5.43 -5.20
N ALA A 102 4.81 6.43 -5.95
CA ALA A 102 6.04 7.14 -5.64
C ALA A 102 5.99 7.81 -4.25
N HIS A 103 4.84 8.40 -3.90
CA HIS A 103 4.63 8.98 -2.56
C HIS A 103 4.74 7.91 -1.47
N GLU A 104 4.02 6.80 -1.62
CA GLU A 104 4.01 5.71 -0.66
C GLU A 104 5.39 5.04 -0.52
N TRP A 105 6.11 4.84 -1.62
CA TRP A 105 7.48 4.33 -1.58
C TRP A 105 8.42 5.30 -0.88
N ASN A 106 8.52 6.54 -1.35
CA ASN A 106 9.50 7.50 -0.83
C ASN A 106 9.28 7.78 0.67
N LYS A 107 8.01 7.87 1.09
CA LYS A 107 7.64 8.21 2.47
C LYS A 107 7.65 7.00 3.40
N HIS A 108 7.19 5.83 2.95
CA HIS A 108 6.98 4.66 3.82
C HIS A 108 7.82 3.45 3.41
N GLY A 109 7.89 3.14 2.11
CA GLY A 109 8.67 2.01 1.59
C GLY A 109 10.16 2.09 1.88
N THR A 110 10.78 3.27 1.74
CA THR A 110 12.20 3.51 2.06
C THR A 110 12.55 3.16 3.51
N CYS A 111 11.58 3.20 4.42
CA CYS A 111 11.75 2.82 5.82
C CYS A 111 11.75 1.31 6.07
N SER A 112 11.55 0.50 5.01
CA SER A 112 11.56 -0.97 5.06
C SER A 112 12.70 -1.62 4.30
N GLU A 113 13.60 -0.84 3.68
CA GLU A 113 14.67 -1.30 2.77
C GLU A 113 15.59 -2.38 3.35
N SER A 114 15.79 -2.38 4.67
CA SER A 114 16.56 -3.43 5.35
C SER A 114 15.95 -4.84 5.21
N VAL A 115 14.68 -4.93 4.79
CA VAL A 115 13.90 -6.18 4.69
C VAL A 115 13.21 -6.31 3.32
N LEU A 116 12.69 -5.21 2.77
CA LEU A 116 11.93 -5.16 1.53
C LEU A 116 12.54 -4.11 0.60
N ASP A 117 13.04 -4.53 -0.56
CA ASP A 117 13.31 -3.59 -1.65
C ASP A 117 12.00 -3.07 -2.27
N GLN A 118 12.10 -2.20 -3.28
CA GLN A 118 10.93 -1.57 -3.88
C GLN A 118 9.95 -2.59 -4.43
N HIS A 119 10.44 -3.57 -5.19
CA HIS A 119 9.58 -4.60 -5.76
C HIS A 119 8.89 -5.41 -4.66
N ALA A 120 9.66 -5.91 -3.68
CA ALA A 120 9.14 -6.71 -2.58
C ALA A 120 8.15 -5.93 -1.70
N TYR A 121 8.31 -4.61 -1.54
CA TYR A 121 7.37 -3.75 -0.82
C TYR A 121 5.99 -3.73 -1.48
N PHE A 122 5.94 -3.45 -2.78
CA PHE A 122 4.67 -3.41 -3.53
C PHE A 122 4.05 -4.81 -3.67
N GLU A 123 4.86 -5.84 -3.94
CA GLU A 123 4.39 -7.23 -4.00
C GLU A 123 3.80 -7.68 -2.66
N SER A 124 4.46 -7.35 -1.54
CA SER A 124 3.96 -7.70 -0.20
C SER A 124 2.60 -7.06 0.11
N ALA A 125 2.41 -5.80 -0.29
CA ALA A 125 1.12 -5.11 -0.11
C ALA A 125 0.01 -5.75 -0.96
N LEU A 126 0.32 -6.11 -2.22
CA LEU A 126 -0.61 -6.82 -3.10
C LEU A 126 -0.99 -8.20 -2.52
N ASN A 127 -0.02 -8.95 -2.03
CA ASN A 127 -0.24 -10.26 -1.41
C ASN A 127 -1.08 -10.15 -0.14
N LEU A 128 -0.77 -9.19 0.73
CA LEU A 128 -1.56 -8.94 1.94
C LEU A 128 -3.02 -8.62 1.62
N LYS A 129 -3.26 -7.83 0.56
CA LYS A 129 -4.62 -7.52 0.10
C LYS A 129 -5.34 -8.74 -0.48
N ALA A 130 -4.63 -9.63 -1.15
CA ALA A 130 -5.20 -10.88 -1.65
C ALA A 130 -5.58 -11.84 -0.51
N ASP A 131 -4.76 -11.91 0.53
CA ASP A 131 -5.00 -12.75 1.71
C ASP A 131 -6.16 -12.21 2.58
N ILE A 132 -6.35 -10.90 2.63
CA ILE A 132 -7.40 -10.23 3.41
C ILE A 132 -8.50 -9.71 2.49
N VAL A 133 -9.45 -10.59 2.15
CA VAL A 133 -10.64 -10.25 1.35
C VAL A 133 -11.67 -9.53 2.22
N LEU A 134 -11.37 -8.29 2.62
CA LEU A 134 -12.16 -7.53 3.60
C LEU A 134 -13.64 -7.38 3.22
N LEU A 135 -13.95 -7.11 1.95
CA LEU A 135 -15.33 -7.01 1.50
C LEU A 135 -16.10 -8.32 1.74
N GLN A 136 -15.51 -9.47 1.38
CA GLN A 136 -16.15 -10.77 1.61
C GLN A 136 -16.37 -11.06 3.10
N ILE A 137 -15.43 -10.66 3.95
CA ILE A 137 -15.56 -10.80 5.41
C ILE A 137 -16.76 -9.99 5.92
N LEU A 138 -16.94 -8.77 5.43
CA LEU A 138 -18.05 -7.89 5.79
C LEU A 138 -19.39 -8.40 5.25
N GLU A 139 -19.44 -8.81 3.98
CA GLU A 139 -20.63 -9.37 3.34
C GLU A 139 -21.09 -10.65 4.07
N ASN A 140 -20.14 -11.52 4.45
CA ASN A 140 -20.43 -12.73 5.24
C ASN A 140 -20.99 -12.40 6.64
N ALA A 141 -20.71 -11.19 7.16
CA ALA A 141 -21.27 -10.68 8.40
C ALA A 141 -22.59 -9.90 8.20
N GLY A 142 -23.10 -9.82 6.97
CA GLY A 142 -24.33 -9.10 6.63
C GLY A 142 -24.16 -7.59 6.47
N ILE A 143 -22.93 -7.12 6.23
CA ILE A 143 -22.60 -5.72 5.99
C ILE A 143 -22.34 -5.54 4.49
N SER A 144 -23.27 -4.88 3.77
CA SER A 144 -23.24 -4.67 2.32
C SER A 144 -23.53 -3.22 1.93
#